data_AF-A0A957Q3V7-F1
#
_entry.id   AF-A0A957Q3V7-F1
#
_cell.length_a   1.000
_cell.length_b   1.000
_cell.length_c   1.000
_cell.angle_alpha   90.00
_cell.angle_beta   90.00
_cell.angle_gamma   90.00
#
_symmetry.space_group_name_H-M   'P 1'
#
loop_
_entity.id
_entity.type
_entity.pdbx_description
1 polymer ?
#
loop_
_entity_poly.entity_id
_entity_poly.type
_entity_poly.pdbx_seq_one_letter_code
_entity_poly.pdbx_strand_id
1 'polypeptide(L)'
;DNDGVLDSDEGNGNIDTDGDGKKDTVDTDDDNDTVSTADENKEAAGQVAANSANGGTAYPDTDGDGIPNFRDEDDDGDGILTKNEIAHGDTDGDGIRNYLDSDDDGDGIPTKLDNTGLDPADTDVTDDDTDGDGIPNYLDNDDDGDGVLSKDEDFDGDGNPANDDTDGDGIANALDTDDDNDGTLTKDQDTTIDTDNDGIPDYADTQDTVPVEQTTFKVMLPVVVR
;
A
#
# COMPACT_ATOMS: atom_id res chain seq x y z
N ASP A 1 -29.79 19.02 -0.57
CA ASP A 1 -31.01 18.41 -1.23
C ASP A 1 -31.60 17.16 -0.50
N ASN A 2 -31.42 17.07 0.82
CA ASN A 2 -31.72 15.88 1.65
C ASN A 2 -30.72 14.72 1.49
N ASP A 3 -29.62 14.97 0.79
CA ASP A 3 -28.33 14.32 0.97
C ASP A 3 -27.90 14.21 2.45
N GLY A 4 -28.06 15.26 3.26
CA GLY A 4 -27.70 15.20 4.69
C GLY A 4 -26.68 16.24 5.12
N VAL A 5 -26.08 16.97 4.18
CA VAL A 5 -25.38 18.23 4.43
C VAL A 5 -26.43 19.34 4.56
N LEU A 6 -26.13 20.34 5.39
CA LEU A 6 -26.94 21.55 5.45
C LEU A 6 -26.52 22.49 4.31
N ASP A 7 -27.51 23.12 3.64
CA ASP A 7 -27.27 24.19 2.66
C ASP A 7 -26.34 25.32 3.17
N SER A 8 -26.23 25.52 4.49
CA SER A 8 -25.33 26.52 5.07
C SER A 8 -23.86 26.12 5.06
N ASP A 9 -23.59 24.82 5.00
CA ASP A 9 -22.26 24.20 5.06
C ASP A 9 -21.77 23.87 3.64
N GLU A 10 -22.71 23.68 2.72
CA GLU A 10 -22.46 23.66 1.26
C GLU A 10 -22.14 25.06 0.70
N GLY A 11 -22.08 26.08 1.57
CA GLY A 11 -21.72 27.44 1.22
C GLY A 11 -22.90 28.31 0.84
N ASN A 12 -22.66 29.41 0.12
CA ASN A 12 -23.71 30.43 -0.13
C ASN A 12 -24.62 30.09 -1.33
N GLY A 13 -24.66 28.82 -1.74
CA GLY A 13 -25.42 28.33 -2.89
C GLY A 13 -24.88 28.81 -4.24
N ASN A 14 -23.57 29.04 -4.37
CA ASN A 14 -22.89 29.24 -5.66
C ASN A 14 -21.64 28.38 -5.82
N ILE A 15 -21.41 27.45 -4.89
CA ILE A 15 -20.39 26.42 -5.04
C ILE A 15 -20.99 25.33 -5.96
N ASP A 16 -20.13 24.77 -6.78
CA ASP A 16 -20.35 23.80 -7.85
C ASP A 16 -18.99 23.08 -7.93
N THR A 17 -18.79 22.12 -7.03
CA THR A 17 -17.48 21.52 -6.72
C THR A 17 -16.95 20.72 -7.90
N ASP A 18 -17.75 19.82 -8.46
CA ASP A 18 -17.44 19.03 -9.67
C ASP A 18 -17.53 19.83 -10.99
N GLY A 19 -18.18 20.99 -10.98
CA GLY A 19 -18.38 21.82 -12.18
C GLY A 19 -19.38 21.25 -13.19
N ASP A 20 -20.27 20.34 -12.78
CA ASP A 20 -21.28 19.75 -13.68
C ASP A 20 -22.46 20.71 -13.97
N GLY A 21 -22.52 21.82 -13.23
CA GLY A 21 -23.50 22.88 -13.40
C GLY A 21 -24.77 22.73 -12.56
N LYS A 22 -24.85 21.68 -11.73
CA LYS A 22 -25.61 21.72 -10.49
C LYS A 22 -24.77 22.47 -9.45
N LYS A 23 -25.33 22.65 -8.27
CA LYS A 23 -24.68 23.41 -7.20
C LYS A 23 -24.74 22.51 -6.02
N ASP A 24 -23.70 22.46 -5.21
CA ASP A 24 -23.58 21.58 -4.06
C ASP A 24 -24.89 21.47 -3.27
N THR A 25 -25.50 22.61 -2.92
CA THR A 25 -26.82 22.70 -2.25
C THR A 25 -28.02 21.93 -2.85
N VAL A 26 -27.88 21.48 -4.09
CA VAL A 26 -28.87 20.70 -4.84
C VAL A 26 -28.26 19.51 -5.59
N ASP A 27 -26.96 19.24 -5.42
CA ASP A 27 -26.30 18.10 -6.03
C ASP A 27 -26.28 16.90 -5.07
N THR A 28 -26.46 15.72 -5.62
CA THR A 28 -26.52 14.49 -4.80
C THR A 28 -25.18 13.78 -4.68
N ASP A 29 -24.18 14.31 -5.38
CA ASP A 29 -22.83 13.81 -5.59
C ASP A 29 -22.02 15.06 -5.98
N ASP A 30 -21.30 15.63 -5.01
CA ASP A 30 -20.84 17.03 -5.04
C ASP A 30 -19.48 17.16 -5.75
N ASP A 31 -18.63 16.14 -5.66
CA ASP A 31 -17.34 15.97 -6.34
C ASP A 31 -17.43 15.01 -7.56
N ASN A 32 -18.55 14.31 -7.74
CA ASN A 32 -18.79 13.39 -8.84
C ASN A 32 -17.75 12.25 -8.88
N ASP A 33 -17.40 11.76 -7.69
CA ASP A 33 -16.56 10.59 -7.43
C ASP A 33 -17.35 9.26 -7.45
N THR A 34 -18.67 9.37 -7.63
CA THR A 34 -19.68 8.30 -7.72
C THR A 34 -20.20 7.73 -6.39
N VAL A 35 -19.61 8.12 -5.26
CA VAL A 35 -20.22 8.00 -3.94
C VAL A 35 -21.18 9.18 -3.78
N SER A 36 -22.40 8.93 -3.29
CA SER A 36 -23.30 10.06 -3.07
C SER A 36 -22.90 10.82 -1.82
N THR A 37 -23.04 12.14 -1.84
CA THR A 37 -22.96 13.05 -0.67
C THR A 37 -23.72 12.49 0.53
N ALA A 38 -24.85 11.82 0.28
CA ALA A 38 -25.64 11.21 1.34
C ALA A 38 -24.98 10.02 2.03
N ASP A 39 -24.23 9.21 1.30
CA ASP A 39 -23.56 8.01 1.80
C ASP A 39 -22.24 8.36 2.48
N GLU A 40 -21.49 9.31 1.94
CA GLU A 40 -20.28 9.86 2.58
C GLU A 40 -20.60 10.48 3.93
N ASN A 41 -21.70 11.25 4.01
CA ASN A 41 -22.21 11.74 5.29
C ASN A 41 -22.53 10.65 6.32
N LYS A 42 -22.70 9.39 5.89
CA LYS A 42 -22.96 8.24 6.77
C LYS A 42 -21.70 7.42 7.08
N GLU A 43 -20.58 7.67 6.43
CA GLU A 43 -19.33 6.91 6.62
C GLU A 43 -18.71 7.10 8.00
N ALA A 44 -19.29 7.99 8.81
CA ALA A 44 -19.01 8.14 10.23
C ALA A 44 -19.47 6.95 11.11
N ALA A 45 -18.69 5.87 11.11
CA ALA A 45 -18.64 4.91 12.22
C ALA A 45 -17.23 4.37 12.58
N GLY A 46 -16.20 4.61 11.74
CA GLY A 46 -14.84 4.07 11.92
C GLY A 46 -13.72 5.10 12.10
N GLN A 47 -13.63 6.13 11.25
CA GLN A 47 -12.48 7.03 11.19
C GLN A 47 -12.93 8.50 11.28
N VAL A 48 -12.83 9.14 12.45
CA VAL A 48 -13.09 10.59 12.56
C VAL A 48 -11.92 11.29 13.24
N ALA A 49 -11.02 11.87 12.45
CA ALA A 49 -10.28 13.05 12.86
C ALA A 49 -11.18 14.27 12.68
N ALA A 50 -12.09 14.48 13.65
CA ALA A 50 -13.02 15.59 13.65
C ALA A 50 -12.30 16.95 13.61
N ASN A 51 -12.27 17.61 12.44
CA ASN A 51 -11.88 19.02 12.31
C ASN A 51 -12.99 19.97 12.81
N SER A 52 -13.42 19.82 14.07
CA SER A 52 -14.31 20.80 14.72
C SER A 52 -13.49 21.90 15.41
N ALA A 53 -12.81 22.73 14.62
CA ALA A 53 -12.16 23.93 15.15
C ALA A 53 -13.13 25.12 15.34
N ASN A 54 -14.38 25.05 14.83
CA ASN A 54 -15.30 26.22 14.85
C ASN A 54 -16.80 25.92 15.04
N GLY A 55 -17.18 24.78 15.64
CA GLY A 55 -18.57 24.58 16.08
C GLY A 55 -19.63 24.47 14.97
N GLY A 56 -19.21 24.13 13.75
CA GLY A 56 -20.08 23.53 12.73
C GLY A 56 -20.32 22.04 13.01
N THR A 57 -21.30 21.46 12.35
CA THR A 57 -21.42 20.01 12.15
C THR A 57 -20.11 19.50 11.55
N ALA A 58 -19.52 18.46 12.16
CA ALA A 58 -18.32 17.83 11.62
C ALA A 58 -18.76 16.77 10.61
N TYR A 59 -18.31 16.93 9.37
CA TYR A 59 -18.45 15.94 8.31
C TYR A 59 -17.18 15.06 8.28
N PRO A 60 -17.24 13.85 7.70
CA PRO A 60 -16.04 13.05 7.43
C PRO A 60 -15.02 13.83 6.59
N ASP A 61 -13.75 13.53 6.84
CA ASP A 61 -12.53 14.18 6.31
C ASP A 61 -11.45 13.12 6.56
N THR A 62 -11.36 12.13 5.67
CA THR A 62 -10.59 10.89 5.88
C THR A 62 -9.09 11.19 5.90
N ASP A 63 -8.58 11.96 4.93
CA ASP A 63 -7.17 12.34 4.84
C ASP A 63 -6.77 13.50 5.79
N GLY A 64 -7.76 14.25 6.30
CA GLY A 64 -7.56 15.34 7.25
C GLY A 64 -7.05 16.63 6.64
N ASP A 65 -7.13 16.83 5.33
CA ASP A 65 -6.66 18.04 4.63
C ASP A 65 -7.58 19.26 4.86
N GLY A 66 -8.79 19.01 5.35
CA GLY A 66 -9.82 20.00 5.66
C GLY A 66 -10.87 20.20 4.57
N ILE A 67 -10.85 19.40 3.51
CA ILE A 67 -11.91 19.17 2.54
C ILE A 67 -12.70 17.96 3.04
N PRO A 68 -14.01 18.10 3.30
CA PRO A 68 -14.82 16.94 3.64
C PRO A 68 -14.95 15.98 2.46
N ASN A 69 -15.04 14.68 2.73
CA ASN A 69 -15.14 13.61 1.72
C ASN A 69 -16.12 13.94 0.58
N PHE A 70 -17.34 14.39 0.90
CA PHE A 70 -18.35 14.79 -0.11
C PHE A 70 -17.97 15.94 -1.04
N ARG A 71 -16.76 16.48 -0.94
CA ARG A 71 -16.19 17.51 -1.81
C ARG A 71 -14.77 17.16 -2.25
N ASP A 72 -14.33 15.94 -1.97
CA ASP A 72 -13.01 15.44 -2.29
C ASP A 72 -13.13 14.35 -3.36
N GLU A 73 -12.27 14.41 -4.37
CA GLU A 73 -12.27 13.36 -5.40
C GLU A 73 -11.36 12.17 -5.02
N ASP A 74 -10.62 12.29 -3.92
CA ASP A 74 -9.55 11.41 -3.40
C ASP A 74 -9.63 11.42 -1.87
N ASP A 75 -10.58 10.67 -1.32
CA ASP A 75 -11.07 10.80 0.05
C ASP A 75 -9.98 10.55 1.12
N ASP A 76 -9.12 9.56 0.92
CA ASP A 76 -8.00 9.22 1.82
C ASP A 76 -6.65 9.86 1.43
N GLY A 77 -6.62 10.54 0.27
CA GLY A 77 -5.47 11.31 -0.18
C GLY A 77 -4.26 10.44 -0.52
N ASP A 78 -4.49 9.20 -0.97
CA ASP A 78 -3.43 8.29 -1.39
C ASP A 78 -2.99 8.50 -2.85
N GLY A 79 -3.76 9.27 -3.62
CA GLY A 79 -3.48 9.60 -5.02
C GLY A 79 -4.23 8.76 -6.04
N ILE A 80 -5.02 7.78 -5.60
CA ILE A 80 -6.01 7.08 -6.39
C ILE A 80 -7.37 7.78 -6.16
N LEU A 81 -8.04 8.16 -7.25
CA LEU A 81 -9.34 8.81 -7.11
C LEU A 81 -10.38 7.81 -6.63
N THR A 82 -11.27 8.20 -5.70
CA THR A 82 -12.34 7.37 -5.13
C THR A 82 -13.11 6.58 -6.21
N LYS A 83 -13.43 7.23 -7.33
CA LYS A 83 -14.12 6.60 -8.48
C LYS A 83 -13.41 5.38 -9.08
N ASN A 84 -12.10 5.26 -8.90
CA ASN A 84 -11.27 4.17 -9.42
C ASN A 84 -11.17 3.00 -8.44
N GLU A 85 -11.44 3.22 -7.16
CA GLU A 85 -11.26 2.22 -6.10
C GLU A 85 -12.54 1.51 -5.70
N ILE A 86 -13.70 2.14 -5.96
CA ILE A 86 -15.03 1.57 -5.68
C ILE A 86 -15.21 0.14 -6.22
N ALA A 87 -14.49 -0.23 -7.27
CA ALA A 87 -14.54 -1.57 -7.85
C ALA A 87 -13.84 -2.65 -6.99
N HIS A 88 -12.85 -2.27 -6.18
CA HIS A 88 -12.02 -3.15 -5.35
C HIS A 88 -12.67 -3.40 -3.98
N GLY A 89 -13.24 -2.35 -3.39
CA GLY A 89 -14.18 -2.46 -2.29
C GLY A 89 -13.55 -2.38 -0.90
N ASP A 90 -12.94 -3.47 -0.42
CA ASP A 90 -12.32 -3.65 0.91
C ASP A 90 -11.34 -4.82 0.77
N THR A 91 -10.13 -4.52 0.30
CA THR A 91 -9.15 -5.53 -0.14
C THR A 91 -8.61 -6.35 1.03
N ASP A 92 -8.22 -5.69 2.12
CA ASP A 92 -7.68 -6.35 3.31
C ASP A 92 -8.76 -6.97 4.24
N GLY A 93 -10.02 -6.54 4.09
CA GLY A 93 -11.17 -7.06 4.84
C GLY A 93 -11.29 -6.53 6.26
N ASP A 94 -10.66 -5.39 6.59
CA ASP A 94 -10.72 -4.79 7.92
C ASP A 94 -12.05 -4.05 8.20
N GLY A 95 -12.82 -3.79 7.15
CA GLY A 95 -14.13 -3.15 7.18
C GLY A 95 -14.13 -1.64 6.90
N ILE A 96 -12.97 -1.08 6.56
CA ILE A 96 -12.79 0.17 5.85
C ILE A 96 -12.88 -0.14 4.35
N ARG A 97 -13.38 0.81 3.54
CA ARG A 97 -13.40 0.62 2.09
C ARG A 97 -12.14 1.26 1.52
N ASN A 98 -11.63 0.72 0.42
CA ASN A 98 -10.38 1.18 -0.18
C ASN A 98 -10.27 2.71 -0.30
N TYR A 99 -11.25 3.37 -0.91
CA TYR A 99 -11.30 4.84 -1.00
C TYR A 99 -11.40 5.61 0.33
N LEU A 100 -11.39 4.92 1.47
CA LEU A 100 -11.33 5.49 2.81
C LEU A 100 -10.13 4.91 3.60
N ASP A 101 -9.27 4.13 2.97
CA ASP A 101 -8.16 3.39 3.54
C ASP A 101 -6.85 3.82 2.90
N SER A 102 -5.87 4.16 3.73
CA SER A 102 -4.59 4.63 3.22
C SER A 102 -3.57 3.49 2.95
N ASP A 103 -3.98 2.25 3.17
CA ASP A 103 -3.22 0.99 3.11
C ASP A 103 -4.20 -0.12 2.69
N ASP A 104 -4.52 -0.14 1.40
CA ASP A 104 -5.66 -0.86 0.82
C ASP A 104 -5.65 -2.38 1.08
N ASP A 105 -4.48 -3.01 1.03
CA ASP A 105 -4.29 -4.46 1.21
C ASP A 105 -3.77 -4.86 2.61
N GLY A 106 -3.49 -3.87 3.46
CA GLY A 106 -3.08 -4.05 4.85
C GLY A 106 -1.71 -4.73 4.98
N ASP A 107 -0.82 -4.50 4.02
CA ASP A 107 0.56 -4.97 4.02
C ASP A 107 1.52 -4.00 4.74
N GLY A 108 1.04 -2.84 5.20
CA GLY A 108 1.82 -1.88 5.98
C GLY A 108 2.68 -0.95 5.14
N ILE A 109 2.67 -1.08 3.81
CA ILE A 109 3.06 -0.05 2.88
C ILE A 109 1.82 0.80 2.57
N PRO A 110 1.84 2.12 2.79
CA PRO A 110 0.69 2.94 2.42
C PRO A 110 0.49 2.91 0.91
N THR A 111 -0.76 2.83 0.42
CA THR A 111 -1.14 2.77 -1.02
C THR A 111 -0.32 3.74 -1.91
N LYS A 112 -0.13 4.98 -1.44
CA LYS A 112 0.65 6.01 -2.16
C LYS A 112 2.14 5.69 -2.34
N LEU A 113 2.66 4.70 -1.62
CA LEU A 113 4.04 4.23 -1.58
C LEU A 113 4.23 2.86 -2.22
N ASP A 114 3.16 2.17 -2.64
CA ASP A 114 3.18 0.90 -3.41
C ASP A 114 3.61 1.08 -4.87
N ASN A 115 4.65 1.88 -5.07
CA ASN A 115 5.32 1.96 -6.35
C ASN A 115 6.53 1.02 -6.35
N THR A 116 6.87 0.51 -7.53
CA THR A 116 7.95 -0.46 -7.70
C THR A 116 9.37 0.04 -7.33
N GLY A 117 9.55 1.29 -6.89
CA GLY A 117 10.87 1.86 -6.56
C GLY A 117 11.87 1.96 -7.73
N LEU A 118 11.58 1.33 -8.87
CA LEU A 118 12.43 1.21 -10.06
C LEU A 118 12.53 2.53 -10.84
N ASP A 119 11.49 3.37 -10.78
CA ASP A 119 11.50 4.72 -11.31
C ASP A 119 10.96 5.72 -10.27
N PRO A 120 11.84 6.53 -9.62
CA PRO A 120 11.42 7.58 -8.69
C PRO A 120 10.58 8.71 -9.33
N ALA A 121 10.42 8.69 -10.66
CA ALA A 121 9.54 9.59 -11.38
C ALA A 121 8.18 8.95 -11.68
N ASP A 122 8.01 7.65 -11.42
CA ASP A 122 6.71 7.02 -11.43
C ASP A 122 5.92 7.45 -10.21
N THR A 123 4.66 7.79 -10.45
CA THR A 123 3.71 8.21 -9.42
C THR A 123 2.35 7.57 -9.66
N ASP A 124 2.26 6.64 -10.63
CA ASP A 124 1.03 5.93 -10.95
C ASP A 124 1.08 4.57 -10.26
N VAL A 125 0.65 4.51 -9.00
CA VAL A 125 0.59 3.26 -8.22
C VAL A 125 -0.39 2.23 -8.82
N THR A 126 -1.23 2.64 -9.79
CA THR A 126 -2.32 1.80 -10.29
C THR A 126 -1.90 0.79 -11.36
N ASP A 127 -0.66 0.87 -11.89
CA ASP A 127 -0.16 -0.03 -12.93
C ASP A 127 1.10 -0.83 -12.57
N ASP A 128 1.59 -0.66 -11.35
CA ASP A 128 2.65 -1.47 -10.76
C ASP A 128 2.11 -2.86 -10.34
N ASP A 129 2.82 -3.92 -10.74
CA ASP A 129 2.49 -5.35 -10.58
C ASP A 129 3.83 -6.12 -10.61
N THR A 130 4.52 -6.15 -9.47
CA THR A 130 5.92 -6.62 -9.37
C THR A 130 6.04 -8.10 -9.75
N ASP A 131 5.14 -8.95 -9.26
CA ASP A 131 5.17 -10.39 -9.52
C ASP A 131 4.52 -10.81 -10.86
N GLY A 132 3.71 -9.93 -11.45
CA GLY A 132 3.05 -10.13 -12.74
C GLY A 132 1.84 -11.07 -12.69
N ASP A 133 1.20 -11.24 -11.53
CA ASP A 133 0.01 -12.08 -11.37
C ASP A 133 -1.29 -11.39 -11.85
N GLY A 134 -1.24 -10.06 -12.02
CA GLY A 134 -2.32 -9.21 -12.49
C GLY A 134 -3.16 -8.54 -11.40
N ILE A 135 -2.74 -8.62 -10.15
CA ILE A 135 -3.18 -7.78 -9.03
C ILE A 135 -2.12 -6.66 -8.90
N PRO A 136 -2.51 -5.38 -8.98
CA PRO A 136 -1.57 -4.30 -8.74
C PRO A 136 -1.06 -4.30 -7.29
N ASN A 137 0.15 -3.81 -7.08
CA ASN A 137 0.83 -3.82 -5.77
C ASN A 137 -0.04 -3.28 -4.63
N TYR A 138 -0.65 -2.09 -4.78
CA TYR A 138 -1.55 -1.52 -3.75
C TYR A 138 -2.81 -2.35 -3.41
N LEU A 139 -3.01 -3.50 -4.06
CA LEU A 139 -4.09 -4.45 -3.81
C LEU A 139 -3.56 -5.86 -3.53
N ASP A 140 -2.24 -6.04 -3.39
CA ASP A 140 -1.55 -7.29 -3.19
C ASP A 140 -0.68 -7.24 -1.94
N ASN A 141 -0.84 -8.20 -1.03
CA ASN A 141 -0.12 -8.19 0.25
C ASN A 141 1.20 -8.97 0.24
N ASP A 142 1.61 -9.41 -0.94
CA ASP A 142 2.80 -10.21 -1.28
C ASP A 142 3.28 -9.73 -2.66
N ASP A 143 3.68 -8.46 -2.70
CA ASP A 143 3.92 -7.67 -3.91
C ASP A 143 4.80 -8.38 -4.94
N ASP A 144 5.84 -9.07 -4.49
CA ASP A 144 6.82 -9.74 -5.34
C ASP A 144 6.53 -11.24 -5.57
N GLY A 145 5.48 -11.76 -4.94
CA GLY A 145 5.02 -13.14 -5.08
C GLY A 145 6.02 -14.17 -4.55
N ASP A 146 6.83 -13.79 -3.57
CA ASP A 146 7.72 -14.71 -2.89
C ASP A 146 7.01 -15.50 -1.77
N GLY A 147 5.93 -15.00 -1.19
CA GLY A 147 5.17 -15.70 -0.16
C GLY A 147 5.61 -15.42 1.27
N VAL A 148 6.57 -14.52 1.47
CA VAL A 148 6.63 -13.62 2.63
C VAL A 148 5.69 -12.45 2.34
N LEU A 149 4.90 -12.02 3.32
CA LEU A 149 4.03 -10.87 3.10
C LEU A 149 4.88 -9.60 3.21
N SER A 150 4.58 -8.56 2.43
CA SER A 150 5.31 -7.27 2.46
C SER A 150 5.46 -6.71 3.88
N LYS A 151 4.42 -6.86 4.71
CA LYS A 151 4.44 -6.46 6.13
C LYS A 151 5.51 -7.14 6.98
N ASP A 152 5.89 -8.36 6.62
CA ASP A 152 6.79 -9.23 7.37
C ASP A 152 8.26 -9.02 6.93
N GLU A 153 8.50 -8.08 6.00
CA GLU A 153 9.80 -7.71 5.43
C GLU A 153 10.35 -6.37 5.98
N ASP A 154 9.71 -5.83 7.02
CA ASP A 154 10.22 -4.75 7.89
C ASP A 154 11.22 -5.31 8.92
N PHE A 155 12.46 -5.55 8.49
CA PHE A 155 13.49 -6.17 9.33
C PHE A 155 14.05 -5.24 10.38
N ASP A 156 14.15 -3.94 10.07
CA ASP A 156 14.64 -2.95 11.02
C ASP A 156 13.59 -2.60 12.10
N GLY A 157 12.32 -2.91 11.82
CA GLY A 157 11.18 -2.82 12.73
C GLY A 157 10.74 -1.38 12.96
N ASP A 158 11.01 -0.48 12.01
CA ASP A 158 10.60 0.92 12.06
C ASP A 158 9.15 1.14 11.60
N GLY A 159 8.51 0.10 11.07
CA GLY A 159 7.13 0.10 10.58
C GLY A 159 6.99 0.61 9.16
N ASN A 160 8.04 0.51 8.34
CA ASN A 160 8.04 0.95 6.95
C ASN A 160 8.79 -0.05 6.05
N PRO A 161 8.19 -1.19 5.68
CA PRO A 161 8.83 -2.21 4.85
C PRO A 161 9.30 -1.69 3.49
N ALA A 162 8.64 -0.66 2.94
CA ALA A 162 9.03 -0.02 1.68
C ALA A 162 10.42 0.66 1.67
N ASN A 163 11.16 0.67 2.79
CA ASN A 163 12.51 1.24 2.86
C ASN A 163 13.62 0.24 3.21
N ASP A 164 13.26 -1.02 3.42
CA ASP A 164 14.23 -2.07 3.71
C ASP A 164 14.76 -2.63 2.38
N ASP A 165 16.08 -2.61 2.22
CA ASP A 165 16.84 -3.00 1.01
C ASP A 165 18.08 -3.75 1.50
N THR A 166 17.93 -5.06 1.67
CA THR A 166 18.88 -5.92 2.39
C THR A 166 20.21 -6.01 1.66
N ASP A 167 20.20 -6.18 0.34
CA ASP A 167 21.41 -6.35 -0.46
C ASP A 167 21.99 -5.02 -1.00
N GLY A 168 21.21 -3.94 -0.95
CA GLY A 168 21.60 -2.60 -1.35
C GLY A 168 21.58 -2.38 -2.87
N ASP A 169 20.79 -3.13 -3.63
CA ASP A 169 20.67 -2.97 -5.08
C ASP A 169 19.70 -1.83 -5.49
N GLY A 170 18.89 -1.36 -4.54
CA GLY A 170 17.95 -0.26 -4.68
C GLY A 170 16.51 -0.68 -4.96
N ILE A 171 16.19 -1.97 -4.92
CA ILE A 171 14.84 -2.52 -4.85
C ILE A 171 14.55 -2.80 -3.36
N ALA A 172 13.34 -2.46 -2.90
CA ALA A 172 12.95 -2.80 -1.53
C ALA A 172 12.69 -4.30 -1.44
N ASN A 173 12.90 -4.90 -0.26
CA ASN A 173 12.70 -6.34 -0.02
C ASN A 173 11.30 -6.80 -0.45
N ALA A 174 10.25 -6.06 -0.06
CA ALA A 174 8.87 -6.29 -0.49
C ALA A 174 8.65 -6.30 -2.02
N LEU A 175 9.64 -5.91 -2.81
CA LEU A 175 9.62 -5.87 -4.28
C LEU A 175 10.72 -6.75 -4.89
N ASP A 176 11.47 -7.53 -4.10
CA ASP A 176 12.60 -8.36 -4.52
C ASP A 176 12.53 -9.81 -4.03
N THR A 177 12.25 -10.71 -4.97
CA THR A 177 12.11 -12.16 -4.72
C THR A 177 13.35 -12.89 -4.15
N ASP A 178 14.49 -12.21 -4.04
CA ASP A 178 15.78 -12.68 -3.51
C ASP A 178 16.44 -11.54 -2.70
N ASP A 179 15.79 -11.12 -1.61
CA ASP A 179 16.15 -10.03 -0.68
C ASP A 179 17.66 -9.83 -0.41
N ASP A 180 18.38 -10.92 -0.17
CA ASP A 180 19.80 -10.91 0.18
C ASP A 180 20.74 -11.18 -1.01
N ASN A 181 20.15 -11.45 -2.18
CA ASN A 181 20.77 -11.81 -3.44
C ASN A 181 21.80 -12.96 -3.30
N ASP A 182 21.51 -13.95 -2.44
CA ASP A 182 22.33 -15.15 -2.27
C ASP A 182 22.18 -16.18 -3.41
N GLY A 183 21.13 -16.01 -4.22
CA GLY A 183 20.77 -16.87 -5.36
C GLY A 183 19.73 -17.94 -5.03
N THR A 184 19.06 -17.82 -3.88
CA THR A 184 17.92 -18.62 -3.43
C THR A 184 16.77 -17.67 -3.19
N LEU A 185 15.64 -17.88 -3.87
CA LEU A 185 14.48 -17.03 -3.66
C LEU A 185 14.04 -17.09 -2.18
N THR A 186 13.63 -15.95 -1.62
CA THR A 186 13.11 -15.80 -0.26
C THR A 186 12.06 -16.88 0.07
N LYS A 187 11.16 -17.14 -0.89
CA LYS A 187 10.15 -18.21 -0.84
C LYS A 187 10.65 -19.59 -0.48
N ASP A 188 11.86 -19.90 -0.92
CA ASP A 188 12.48 -21.23 -0.83
C ASP A 188 13.35 -21.35 0.44
N GLN A 189 13.52 -20.24 1.17
CA GLN A 189 14.20 -20.19 2.46
C GLN A 189 13.20 -20.41 3.61
N ASP A 190 13.72 -20.92 4.74
CA ASP A 190 12.91 -21.10 5.95
C ASP A 190 13.01 -19.81 6.76
N THR A 191 11.91 -19.04 6.79
CA THR A 191 11.83 -17.73 7.46
C THR A 191 12.10 -17.77 8.97
N THR A 192 12.27 -18.96 9.55
CA THR A 192 12.61 -19.14 10.97
C THR A 192 14.06 -19.53 11.23
N ILE A 193 14.85 -19.73 10.19
CA ILE A 193 16.27 -20.06 10.32
C ILE A 193 17.07 -18.77 10.42
N ASP A 194 17.91 -18.73 11.45
CA ASP A 194 18.97 -17.76 11.66
C ASP A 194 20.22 -18.61 11.96
N THR A 195 20.96 -18.90 10.91
CA THR A 195 22.05 -19.89 10.86
C THR A 195 23.19 -19.46 11.77
N ASP A 196 23.47 -18.17 11.87
CA ASP A 196 24.62 -17.63 12.60
C ASP A 196 24.25 -17.05 13.99
N ASN A 197 22.94 -16.93 14.28
CA ASN A 197 22.32 -16.45 15.51
C ASN A 197 22.63 -14.98 15.82
N ASP A 198 22.77 -14.13 14.80
CA ASP A 198 22.96 -12.70 14.98
C ASP A 198 21.65 -11.91 15.14
N GLY A 199 20.51 -12.55 14.86
CA GLY A 199 19.17 -12.02 15.01
C GLY A 199 18.50 -11.61 13.68
N ILE A 200 19.18 -11.78 12.55
CA ILE A 200 18.63 -11.59 11.20
C ILE A 200 18.31 -13.00 10.63
N PRO A 201 17.10 -13.25 10.11
CA PRO A 201 16.80 -14.50 9.42
C PRO A 201 17.66 -14.67 8.16
N ASP A 202 17.97 -15.92 7.79
CA ASP A 202 18.83 -16.25 6.65
C ASP A 202 18.38 -15.58 5.35
N TYR A 203 17.06 -15.50 5.09
CA TYR A 203 16.50 -14.87 3.88
C TYR A 203 16.76 -13.38 3.76
N ALA A 204 17.15 -12.74 4.85
CA ALA A 204 17.40 -11.31 4.96
C ALA A 204 18.84 -11.01 5.38
N ASP A 205 19.73 -12.01 5.34
CA ASP A 205 21.10 -11.89 5.80
C ASP A 205 22.09 -12.09 4.66
N THR A 206 22.60 -10.97 4.13
CA THR A 206 23.72 -10.99 3.14
C THR A 206 24.99 -11.68 3.65
N GLN A 207 25.09 -11.95 4.95
CA GLN A 207 26.16 -12.68 5.60
C GLN A 207 25.75 -14.10 6.03
N ASP A 208 24.57 -14.60 5.63
CA ASP A 208 24.19 -15.99 5.86
C ASP A 208 25.18 -16.85 5.10
N THR A 209 26.10 -17.40 5.87
CA THR A 209 27.00 -18.40 5.37
C THR A 209 26.28 -19.73 5.40
N VAL A 210 25.36 -19.95 4.46
CA VAL A 210 25.29 -21.27 3.83
C VAL A 210 26.72 -21.58 3.43
N PRO A 211 27.39 -22.58 4.04
CA PRO A 211 28.75 -22.89 3.66
C PRO A 211 28.62 -23.30 2.20
N VAL A 212 29.05 -22.44 1.27
CA VAL A 212 29.12 -22.74 -0.16
C VAL A 212 29.70 -24.13 -0.21
N GLU A 213 28.86 -25.14 -0.46
CA GLU A 213 29.30 -26.53 -0.40
C GLU A 213 30.37 -26.55 -1.45
N GLN A 214 31.61 -26.58 -0.97
CA GLN A 214 32.79 -26.45 -1.80
C GLN A 214 32.60 -27.56 -2.79
N THR A 215 32.24 -27.20 -4.03
CA THR A 215 32.18 -28.10 -5.16
C THR A 215 33.62 -28.45 -5.44
N THR A 216 34.18 -29.27 -4.54
CA THR A 216 35.47 -29.87 -4.64
C THR A 216 35.31 -30.85 -5.78
N PHE A 217 35.58 -30.36 -6.98
CA PHE A 217 35.94 -31.18 -8.11
C PHE A 217 37.09 -32.07 -7.63
N LYS A 218 36.74 -33.27 -7.19
CA LYS A 218 37.68 -34.30 -6.79
C LYS A 218 38.35 -34.75 -8.08
N VAL A 219 39.39 -34.02 -8.48
CA VAL A 219 40.28 -34.42 -9.57
C VAL A 219 40.93 -35.71 -9.10
N MET A 220 40.34 -36.85 -9.48
CA MET A 220 40.95 -38.16 -9.29
C MET A 220 42.21 -38.20 -10.15
N LEU A 221 43.36 -37.91 -9.54
CA LEU A 221 44.65 -38.23 -10.13
C LEU A 221 44.71 -39.76 -10.32
N PRO A 222 45.02 -40.26 -11.54
CA PRO A 222 45.13 -41.69 -11.75
C PRO A 222 46.31 -42.23 -10.94
N VAL A 223 46.01 -43.20 -10.05
CA VAL A 223 47.04 -43.96 -9.34
C VAL A 223 47.80 -44.79 -10.36
N VAL A 224 49.03 -44.39 -10.67
CA VAL A 224 49.97 -45.22 -11.42
C VAL A 224 50.57 -46.24 -10.46
N VAL A 225 50.08 -47.48 -10.52
CA VAL A 225 50.71 -48.62 -9.85
C VAL A 225 51.93 -49.04 -10.67
N ARG A 226 53.11 -49.07 -10.03
CA ARG A 226 54.36 -49.60 -10.59
C ARG A 226 54.52 -51.08 -10.29
#